data_AF-A0A1Y3MU21-F1
#
_entry.id   AF-A0A1Y3MU21-F1
#
_cell.length_a   1.000
_cell.length_b   1.000
_cell.length_c   1.000
_cell.angle_alpha   90.00
_cell.angle_beta   90.00
_cell.angle_gamma   90.00
#
_symmetry.space_group_name_H-M   'P 1'
#
loop_
_entity.id
_entity.type
_entity.pdbx_description
1 polymer ?
#
loop_
_entity_poly.entity_id
_entity_poly.type
_entity_poly.pdbx_seq_one_letter_code
_entity_poly.pdbx_strand_id
1 'polypeptide(L)'
;MSFNSHGALLVKNSSFLNNNSTSGSVLFINKVEKQDYLKDIKFDNCKFLNNSVTKQGGIVYSVSEFTSGNVIFDNCNFLNNTAKFGDISYAYNQSSEPKFINIENINLLKSGKNNFVTNPSYIILDEELSTIESITTYSGQQIKNFLSYKIFDDYNHMIDFNYETLEDVFCYSVTPNDTYNVKLYGEIYGFCKNSSCSVSNIKGQFSYFKNSTSNVELEILDCKDNTQYQIGKYLYKYRESNVIKSCYEKICDPSCKNKGECLGDNQCNCKGTKYIGSYCEILKVHDRNIVFDNIIWVITSSLIFLSSILIFGVYYYRKNVNIKGGGVEFLIIILIGTIFNYGYVLLLTSERSKISCILMFSFYYIYLDLYLLKHIEYIKCNFYTITTTTTTTTTTTTTTNNNNNNNNNNNNNNNNNNNNNNNNNNNNNN
;
A
#
# COMPACT_ATOMS: atom_id res chain seq x y z
N MET A 1 -14.64 34.89 -34.39
CA MET A 1 -13.62 35.76 -35.01
C MET A 1 -12.72 36.26 -33.88
N SER A 2 -11.40 35.98 -33.92
CA SER A 2 -10.44 36.55 -32.97
C SER A 2 -10.01 37.90 -33.53
N PHE A 3 -10.59 38.99 -33.03
CA PHE A 3 -10.19 40.34 -33.38
C PHE A 3 -9.21 40.87 -32.34
N ASN A 4 -7.94 41.03 -32.70
CA ASN A 4 -7.10 42.05 -32.09
C ASN A 4 -7.54 43.40 -32.65
N SER A 5 -8.75 43.84 -32.29
CA SER A 5 -9.29 45.12 -32.72
C SER A 5 -8.66 46.23 -31.89
N HIS A 6 -7.78 47.01 -32.53
CA HIS A 6 -7.35 48.30 -32.01
C HIS A 6 -8.41 49.42 -32.24
N GLY A 7 -9.63 49.07 -32.67
CA GLY A 7 -10.69 50.00 -33.03
C GLY A 7 -11.90 49.95 -32.09
N ALA A 8 -12.58 51.10 -31.97
CA ALA A 8 -13.88 51.19 -31.31
C ALA A 8 -14.98 50.57 -32.19
N LEU A 9 -15.94 49.88 -31.56
CA LEU A 9 -17.07 49.21 -32.21
C LEU A 9 -18.38 49.83 -31.73
N LEU A 10 -19.22 50.27 -32.66
CA LEU A 10 -20.57 50.78 -32.38
C LEU A 10 -21.59 50.00 -33.20
N VAL A 11 -22.47 49.27 -32.51
CA VAL A 11 -23.57 48.51 -33.12
C VAL A 11 -24.89 49.15 -32.70
N LYS A 12 -25.73 49.51 -33.67
CA LYS A 12 -27.02 50.18 -33.43
C LYS A 12 -28.19 49.39 -34.01
N ASN A 13 -29.34 49.42 -33.34
CA ASN A 13 -30.64 48.97 -33.88
C ASN A 13 -30.60 47.56 -34.49
N SER A 14 -29.77 46.68 -33.93
CA SER A 14 -29.48 45.35 -34.51
C SER A 14 -30.10 44.24 -33.68
N SER A 15 -30.38 43.10 -34.31
CA SER A 15 -30.91 41.91 -33.64
C SER A 15 -29.97 40.72 -33.82
N PHE A 16 -29.61 40.08 -32.72
CA PHE A 16 -28.78 38.89 -32.64
C PHE A 16 -29.67 37.71 -32.26
N LEU A 17 -29.97 36.86 -33.26
CA LEU A 17 -30.97 35.80 -33.17
C LEU A 17 -30.33 34.43 -33.33
N ASN A 18 -30.64 33.50 -32.42
CA ASN A 18 -30.27 32.08 -32.54
C ASN A 18 -28.76 31.86 -32.74
N ASN A 19 -27.91 32.71 -32.16
CA ASN A 19 -26.46 32.51 -32.23
C ASN A 19 -26.05 31.40 -31.25
N ASN A 20 -25.22 30.48 -31.75
CA ASN A 20 -24.68 29.38 -30.96
C ASN A 20 -23.17 29.52 -30.84
N SER A 21 -22.63 29.38 -29.64
CA SER A 21 -21.18 29.41 -29.41
C SER A 21 -20.73 28.56 -28.23
N THR A 22 -19.42 28.48 -28.01
CA THR A 22 -18.86 27.86 -26.80
C THR A 22 -18.83 28.83 -25.62
N SER A 23 -18.56 30.10 -25.85
CA SER A 23 -18.56 31.17 -24.84
C SER A 23 -18.80 32.51 -25.52
N GLY A 24 -19.70 33.35 -24.99
CA GLY A 24 -20.01 34.66 -25.56
C GLY A 24 -20.60 34.56 -26.96
N SER A 25 -21.92 34.35 -27.11
CA SER A 25 -22.53 34.20 -28.44
C SER A 25 -22.37 35.41 -29.35
N VAL A 26 -22.24 36.60 -28.76
CA VAL A 26 -22.02 37.86 -29.50
C VAL A 26 -20.63 38.42 -29.21
N LEU A 27 -20.21 38.43 -27.94
CA LEU A 27 -18.96 39.06 -27.53
C LEU A 27 -18.15 38.12 -26.64
N PHE A 28 -16.94 37.83 -27.09
CA PHE A 28 -15.94 37.07 -26.35
C PHE A 28 -14.71 37.93 -26.13
N ILE A 29 -14.42 38.26 -24.88
CA ILE A 29 -13.27 39.06 -24.46
C ILE A 29 -12.41 38.19 -23.55
N ASN A 30 -11.26 37.77 -24.08
CA ASN A 30 -10.27 37.08 -23.25
C ASN A 30 -9.58 38.08 -22.30
N LYS A 31 -8.65 37.59 -21.47
CA LYS A 31 -7.82 38.42 -20.61
C LYS A 31 -7.10 39.49 -21.44
N VAL A 32 -7.27 40.74 -21.05
CA VAL A 32 -6.59 41.88 -21.65
C VAL A 32 -5.51 42.38 -20.68
N GLU A 33 -4.28 42.51 -21.15
CA GLU A 33 -3.13 42.86 -20.28
C GLU A 33 -3.11 44.34 -19.88
N LYS A 34 -3.63 45.23 -20.73
CA LYS A 34 -3.62 46.69 -20.53
C LYS A 34 -4.96 47.30 -20.92
N GLN A 35 -5.44 48.26 -20.14
CA GLN A 35 -6.71 48.94 -20.39
C GLN A 35 -6.83 49.48 -21.83
N ASP A 36 -5.74 50.06 -22.36
CA ASP A 36 -5.73 50.67 -23.70
C ASP A 36 -5.94 49.69 -24.86
N TYR A 37 -5.78 48.39 -24.61
CA TYR A 37 -5.94 47.34 -25.63
C TYR A 37 -7.40 46.97 -25.86
N LEU A 38 -8.28 47.20 -24.89
CA LEU A 38 -9.71 47.10 -25.08
C LEU A 38 -10.22 48.49 -25.46
N LYS A 39 -10.75 48.68 -26.66
CA LYS A 39 -11.37 49.96 -27.06
C LYS A 39 -12.87 49.92 -26.80
N ASP A 40 -13.51 51.07 -26.96
CA ASP A 40 -14.94 51.23 -26.69
C ASP A 40 -15.78 50.34 -27.62
N ILE A 41 -16.54 49.43 -27.02
CA ILE A 41 -17.52 48.55 -27.67
C ILE A 41 -18.89 48.93 -27.13
N LYS A 42 -19.74 49.49 -27.98
CA LYS A 42 -21.10 49.91 -27.60
C LYS A 42 -22.15 49.21 -28.45
N PHE A 43 -23.11 48.57 -27.79
CA PHE A 43 -24.36 48.09 -28.36
C PHE A 43 -25.48 49.04 -27.91
N ASP A 44 -26.21 49.59 -28.86
CA ASP A 44 -27.21 50.64 -28.64
C ASP A 44 -28.52 50.23 -29.32
N ASN A 45 -29.57 50.08 -28.50
CA ASN A 45 -30.89 49.63 -28.95
C ASN A 45 -30.85 48.27 -29.69
N CYS A 46 -30.10 47.32 -29.14
CA CYS A 46 -29.96 45.97 -29.71
C CYS A 46 -30.90 44.95 -29.04
N LYS A 47 -31.26 43.89 -29.78
CA LYS A 47 -32.05 42.76 -29.27
C LYS A 47 -31.23 41.47 -29.33
N PHE A 48 -31.23 40.71 -28.25
CA PHE A 48 -30.52 39.44 -28.12
C PHE A 48 -31.54 38.35 -27.78
N LEU A 49 -31.93 37.56 -28.79
CA LEU A 49 -33.03 36.60 -28.68
C LEU A 49 -32.56 35.18 -28.96
N ASN A 50 -32.91 34.24 -28.08
CA ASN A 50 -32.70 32.80 -28.28
C ASN A 50 -31.24 32.40 -28.55
N ASN A 51 -30.26 33.13 -28.02
CA ASN A 51 -28.85 32.77 -28.17
C ASN A 51 -28.48 31.69 -27.16
N SER A 52 -27.66 30.72 -27.57
CA SER A 52 -27.32 29.56 -26.75
C SER A 52 -25.81 29.33 -26.70
N VAL A 53 -25.28 29.07 -25.51
CA VAL A 53 -23.85 28.91 -25.26
C VAL A 53 -23.61 27.66 -24.43
N THR A 54 -22.64 26.84 -24.81
CA THR A 54 -22.37 25.57 -24.10
C THR A 54 -21.64 25.75 -22.77
N LYS A 55 -20.74 26.75 -22.67
CA LYS A 55 -20.02 27.10 -21.42
C LYS A 55 -20.57 28.39 -20.81
N GLN A 56 -19.91 29.53 -21.02
CA GLN A 56 -20.07 30.73 -20.20
C GLN A 56 -20.47 31.95 -21.02
N GLY A 57 -21.29 32.85 -20.45
CA GLY A 57 -21.63 34.14 -21.03
C GLY A 57 -22.53 34.01 -22.26
N GLY A 58 -23.83 33.86 -22.06
CA GLY A 58 -24.82 33.63 -23.11
C GLY A 58 -24.79 34.70 -24.20
N ILE A 59 -24.57 35.98 -23.84
CA ILE A 59 -24.33 37.07 -24.80
C ILE A 59 -22.88 37.53 -24.78
N VAL A 60 -22.39 37.85 -23.58
CA VAL A 60 -21.04 38.36 -23.37
C VAL A 60 -20.29 37.49 -22.39
N TYR A 61 -19.11 37.04 -22.83
CA TYR A 61 -18.10 36.44 -21.97
C TYR A 61 -16.92 37.40 -21.88
N SER A 62 -16.52 37.76 -20.66
CA SER A 62 -15.30 38.51 -20.43
C SER A 62 -14.57 38.08 -19.16
N VAL A 63 -13.27 37.81 -19.29
CA VAL A 63 -12.35 37.63 -18.15
C VAL A 63 -11.32 38.75 -18.03
N SER A 64 -11.64 39.92 -18.59
CA SER A 64 -10.81 41.13 -18.53
C SER A 64 -11.31 42.10 -17.46
N GLU A 65 -10.40 42.52 -16.56
CA GLU A 65 -10.65 43.52 -15.51
C GLU A 65 -11.09 44.89 -16.06
N PHE A 66 -10.75 45.20 -17.31
CA PHE A 66 -11.01 46.50 -17.94
C PHE A 66 -12.36 46.61 -18.66
N THR A 67 -13.17 45.55 -18.61
CA THR A 67 -14.38 45.44 -19.45
C THR A 67 -15.45 46.47 -19.09
N SER A 68 -15.63 46.80 -17.81
CA SER A 68 -16.61 47.78 -17.35
C SER A 68 -16.34 49.21 -17.85
N GLY A 69 -15.09 49.54 -18.15
CA GLY A 69 -14.72 50.83 -18.73
C GLY A 69 -15.19 50.96 -20.17
N ASN A 70 -15.13 49.86 -20.92
CA ASN A 70 -15.01 49.92 -22.37
C ASN A 70 -16.15 49.17 -23.09
N VAL A 71 -16.97 48.36 -22.40
CA VAL A 71 -18.09 47.63 -23.00
C VAL A 71 -19.41 48.12 -22.43
N ILE A 72 -20.31 48.59 -23.31
CA ILE A 72 -21.59 49.19 -22.92
C ILE A 72 -22.73 48.56 -23.73
N PHE A 73 -23.76 48.11 -23.03
CA PHE A 73 -25.07 47.74 -23.56
C PHE A 73 -26.08 48.80 -23.12
N ASP A 74 -26.51 49.62 -24.06
CA ASP A 74 -27.40 50.77 -23.86
C ASP A 74 -28.76 50.47 -24.48
N ASN A 75 -29.83 50.53 -23.68
CA ASN A 75 -31.20 50.27 -24.11
C ASN A 75 -31.38 48.94 -24.87
N CYS A 76 -30.70 47.89 -24.42
CA CYS A 76 -30.73 46.56 -25.06
C CYS A 76 -31.79 45.65 -24.43
N ASN A 77 -32.30 44.69 -25.21
CA ASN A 77 -33.25 43.67 -24.73
C ASN A 77 -32.65 42.26 -24.81
N PHE A 78 -32.82 41.47 -23.76
CA PHE A 78 -32.29 40.12 -23.59
C PHE A 78 -33.44 39.14 -23.32
N LEU A 79 -33.76 38.27 -24.27
CA LEU A 79 -34.87 37.32 -24.13
C LEU A 79 -34.42 35.90 -24.46
N ASN A 80 -34.68 34.98 -23.54
CA ASN A 80 -34.49 33.53 -23.71
C ASN A 80 -33.06 33.16 -24.19
N ASN A 81 -32.05 33.84 -23.66
CA ASN A 81 -30.66 33.45 -23.88
C ASN A 81 -30.27 32.42 -22.82
N THR A 82 -29.41 31.47 -23.17
CA THR A 82 -29.04 30.37 -22.27
C THR A 82 -27.53 30.11 -22.29
N ALA A 83 -26.95 29.85 -21.12
CA ALA A 83 -25.59 29.39 -20.93
C ALA A 83 -25.48 28.49 -19.68
N LYS A 84 -24.42 27.68 -19.57
CA LYS A 84 -24.13 26.95 -18.33
C LYS A 84 -23.89 27.90 -17.16
N PHE A 85 -23.20 29.02 -17.42
CA PHE A 85 -22.98 30.09 -16.45
C PHE A 85 -23.17 31.46 -17.12
N GLY A 86 -24.11 32.27 -16.62
CA GLY A 86 -24.30 33.63 -17.09
C GLY A 86 -25.08 33.69 -18.41
N ASP A 87 -26.39 33.46 -18.40
CA ASP A 87 -27.29 33.50 -19.57
C ASP A 87 -27.20 34.82 -20.36
N ILE A 88 -26.80 35.91 -19.70
CA ILE A 88 -26.51 37.19 -20.34
C ILE A 88 -25.02 37.47 -20.30
N SER A 89 -24.44 37.52 -19.09
CA SER A 89 -23.09 38.00 -18.85
C SER A 89 -22.30 37.06 -17.95
N TYR A 90 -21.10 36.71 -18.39
CA TYR A 90 -20.05 36.16 -17.55
C TYR A 90 -18.89 37.15 -17.47
N ALA A 91 -18.56 37.62 -16.27
CA ALA A 91 -17.51 38.63 -16.05
C ALA A 91 -16.39 38.13 -15.14
N TYR A 92 -15.21 38.78 -15.15
CA TYR A 92 -14.10 38.41 -14.25
C TYR A 92 -14.46 38.61 -12.77
N ASN A 93 -15.04 39.76 -12.46
CA ASN A 93 -15.61 40.14 -11.17
C ASN A 93 -16.70 41.19 -11.41
N GLN A 94 -17.50 41.52 -10.40
CA GLN A 94 -18.61 42.47 -10.52
C GLN A 94 -18.15 43.87 -10.98
N SER A 95 -16.96 44.32 -10.55
CA SER A 95 -16.41 45.63 -10.93
C SER A 95 -15.94 45.71 -12.39
N SER A 96 -15.69 44.54 -13.01
CA SER A 96 -15.28 44.40 -14.40
C SER A 96 -16.45 44.11 -15.33
N GLU A 97 -17.67 43.91 -14.83
CA GLU A 97 -18.83 43.61 -15.67
C GLU A 97 -19.10 44.71 -16.72
N PRO A 98 -19.49 44.36 -17.96
CA PRO A 98 -19.96 45.35 -18.93
C PRO A 98 -21.02 46.28 -18.34
N LYS A 99 -21.08 47.52 -18.80
CA LYS A 99 -22.10 48.46 -18.34
C LYS A 99 -23.42 48.18 -19.03
N PHE A 100 -24.44 47.87 -18.25
CA PHE A 100 -25.83 47.70 -18.71
C PHE A 100 -26.62 48.94 -18.31
N ILE A 101 -26.85 49.85 -19.27
CA ILE A 101 -27.44 51.18 -19.03
C ILE A 101 -28.79 51.27 -19.75
N ASN A 102 -29.75 51.98 -19.14
CA ASN A 102 -31.09 52.20 -19.70
C ASN A 102 -31.84 50.91 -20.06
N ILE A 103 -31.56 49.82 -19.34
CA ILE A 103 -32.25 48.55 -19.52
C ILE A 103 -33.39 48.49 -18.53
N GLU A 104 -34.61 48.42 -19.05
CA GLU A 104 -35.80 48.20 -18.25
C GLU A 104 -35.63 46.89 -17.47
N ASN A 105 -35.94 46.92 -16.17
CA ASN A 105 -35.85 45.75 -15.30
C ASN A 105 -34.44 45.16 -15.12
N ILE A 106 -33.36 45.95 -15.25
CA ILE A 106 -31.99 45.45 -15.00
C ILE A 106 -31.84 44.78 -13.63
N ASN A 107 -32.52 45.28 -12.60
CA ASN A 107 -32.53 44.66 -11.26
C ASN A 107 -33.18 43.27 -11.26
N LEU A 108 -34.28 43.10 -12.02
CA LEU A 108 -34.93 41.81 -12.20
C LEU A 108 -34.00 40.84 -12.95
N LEU A 109 -33.35 41.31 -14.02
CA LEU A 109 -32.39 40.50 -14.76
C LEU A 109 -31.23 40.07 -13.86
N LYS A 110 -30.65 40.98 -13.06
CA LYS A 110 -29.59 40.66 -12.10
C LYS A 110 -30.03 39.74 -10.96
N SER A 111 -31.30 39.78 -10.57
CA SER A 111 -31.86 38.85 -9.56
C SER A 111 -32.05 37.42 -10.09
N GLY A 112 -32.00 37.23 -11.42
CA GLY A 112 -32.03 35.90 -12.02
C GLY A 112 -30.74 35.14 -11.73
N LYS A 113 -30.86 34.01 -11.01
CA LYS A 113 -29.74 33.20 -10.47
C LYS A 113 -28.62 32.90 -11.47
N ASN A 114 -28.91 32.80 -12.76
CA ASN A 114 -27.92 32.46 -13.79
C ASN A 114 -27.73 33.56 -14.85
N ASN A 115 -28.42 34.71 -14.78
CA ASN A 115 -28.31 35.72 -15.84
C ASN A 115 -26.94 36.41 -15.85
N PHE A 116 -26.46 36.76 -14.66
CA PHE A 116 -25.18 37.40 -14.43
C PHE A 116 -24.38 36.52 -13.48
N VAL A 117 -23.24 36.06 -13.96
CA VAL A 117 -22.32 35.22 -13.20
C VAL A 117 -20.93 35.82 -13.31
N THR A 118 -20.14 35.69 -12.26
CA THR A 118 -18.72 36.09 -12.28
C THR A 118 -17.80 34.87 -12.14
N ASN A 119 -16.50 35.07 -12.29
CA ASN A 119 -15.53 34.06 -11.90
C ASN A 119 -15.72 33.72 -10.40
N PRO A 120 -15.41 32.48 -9.95
CA PRO A 120 -15.32 32.17 -8.53
C PRO A 120 -14.60 33.28 -7.77
N SER A 121 -15.21 33.74 -6.69
CA SER A 121 -14.79 34.94 -5.97
C SER A 121 -14.39 34.61 -4.54
N TYR A 122 -15.07 33.66 -3.91
CA TYR A 122 -14.72 33.17 -2.58
C TYR A 122 -15.20 31.72 -2.35
N ILE A 123 -14.67 31.09 -1.32
CA ILE A 123 -15.07 29.74 -0.87
C ILE A 123 -15.56 29.80 0.58
N ILE A 124 -16.58 29.01 0.92
CA ILE A 124 -17.12 28.89 2.28
C ILE A 124 -17.15 27.41 2.67
N LEU A 125 -16.84 27.10 3.93
CA LEU A 125 -17.00 25.76 4.48
C LEU A 125 -18.49 25.36 4.43
N ASP A 126 -18.76 24.20 3.88
CA ASP A 126 -20.12 23.67 3.82
C ASP A 126 -20.47 23.02 5.15
N GLU A 127 -21.13 23.78 6.03
CA GLU A 127 -21.53 23.35 7.38
C GLU A 127 -22.46 22.12 7.37
N GLU A 128 -23.22 21.90 6.29
CA GLU A 128 -24.16 20.78 6.20
C GLU A 128 -23.46 19.43 5.95
N LEU A 129 -22.37 19.45 5.19
CA LEU A 129 -21.59 18.26 4.82
C LEU A 129 -20.30 18.10 5.63
N SER A 130 -19.77 19.20 6.17
CA SER A 130 -18.57 19.18 6.99
C SER A 130 -18.92 18.73 8.39
N THR A 131 -18.21 17.71 8.88
CA THR A 131 -18.57 17.10 10.17
C THR A 131 -18.29 17.99 11.39
N ILE A 132 -17.45 19.02 11.26
CA ILE A 132 -16.94 19.84 12.37
C ILE A 132 -16.41 21.20 11.89
N GLU A 133 -16.51 22.22 12.75
CA GLU A 133 -15.91 23.56 12.57
C GLU A 133 -14.39 23.57 12.88
N SER A 134 -13.94 22.73 13.81
CA SER A 134 -12.55 22.56 14.19
C SER A 134 -12.16 21.09 14.21
N ILE A 135 -10.95 20.77 13.73
CA ILE A 135 -10.40 19.43 13.74
C ILE A 135 -9.55 19.27 15.01
N THR A 136 -9.98 18.40 15.91
CA THR A 136 -9.17 18.00 17.08
C THR A 136 -8.54 16.64 16.81
N THR A 137 -7.20 16.54 16.87
CA THR A 137 -6.51 15.26 16.63
C THR A 137 -5.23 15.13 17.45
N TYR A 138 -4.73 13.92 17.63
CA TYR A 138 -3.38 13.70 18.18
C TYR A 138 -2.34 13.71 17.06
N SER A 139 -1.15 14.22 17.35
CA SER A 139 -0.05 14.28 16.37
C SER A 139 0.27 12.89 15.79
N GLY A 140 0.28 12.73 14.46
CA GLY A 140 0.55 11.45 13.80
C GLY A 140 -0.64 10.51 13.66
N GLN A 141 -1.85 10.94 14.06
CA GLN A 141 -3.08 10.29 13.64
C GLN A 141 -3.53 10.82 12.27
N GLN A 142 -4.21 9.96 11.52
CA GLN A 142 -4.87 10.36 10.28
C GLN A 142 -6.12 11.19 10.62
N ILE A 143 -6.23 12.39 10.04
CA ILE A 143 -7.45 13.19 10.08
C ILE A 143 -8.50 12.48 9.22
N LYS A 144 -9.54 11.94 9.86
CA LYS A 144 -10.64 11.23 9.18
C LYS A 144 -11.81 12.13 8.82
N ASN A 145 -11.80 13.37 9.31
CA ASN A 145 -12.87 14.33 9.08
C ASN A 145 -12.87 14.77 7.62
N PHE A 146 -14.06 14.79 7.05
CA PHE A 146 -14.28 15.30 5.72
C PHE A 146 -14.59 16.80 5.81
N LEU A 147 -13.86 17.59 5.04
CA LEU A 147 -14.11 19.02 4.87
C LEU A 147 -14.71 19.22 3.47
N SER A 148 -15.87 19.86 3.41
CA SER A 148 -16.55 20.22 2.16
C SER A 148 -16.59 21.73 2.04
N TYR A 149 -16.41 22.26 0.83
CA TYR A 149 -16.44 23.70 0.58
C TYR A 149 -17.37 24.02 -0.59
N LYS A 150 -18.21 25.03 -0.41
CA LYS A 150 -19.05 25.63 -1.45
C LYS A 150 -18.29 26.81 -2.07
N ILE A 151 -18.31 26.91 -3.40
CA ILE A 151 -17.65 27.98 -4.16
C ILE A 151 -18.71 28.96 -4.64
N PHE A 152 -18.46 30.26 -4.47
CA PHE A 152 -19.40 31.31 -4.80
C PHE A 152 -18.76 32.36 -5.70
N ASP A 153 -19.61 33.03 -6.47
CA ASP A 153 -19.26 34.19 -7.29
C ASP A 153 -19.55 35.52 -6.53
N ASP A 154 -19.23 36.68 -7.12
CA ASP A 154 -19.46 38.00 -6.50
C ASP A 154 -20.94 38.34 -6.24
N TYR A 155 -21.86 37.61 -6.87
CA TYR A 155 -23.31 37.74 -6.66
C TYR A 155 -23.83 36.82 -5.56
N ASN A 156 -22.94 36.13 -4.84
CA ASN A 156 -23.25 35.09 -3.87
C ASN A 156 -24.02 33.91 -4.48
N HIS A 157 -23.88 33.69 -5.79
CA HIS A 157 -24.42 32.49 -6.43
C HIS A 157 -23.45 31.34 -6.21
N MET A 158 -23.96 30.23 -5.68
CA MET A 158 -23.19 28.99 -5.58
C MET A 158 -22.93 28.45 -6.98
N ILE A 159 -21.67 28.22 -7.30
CA ILE A 159 -21.26 27.69 -8.59
C ILE A 159 -21.27 26.16 -8.49
N ASP A 160 -22.25 25.53 -9.16
CA ASP A 160 -22.34 24.07 -9.23
C ASP A 160 -21.55 23.53 -10.42
N PHE A 161 -20.60 22.65 -10.13
CA PHE A 161 -19.72 22.09 -11.15
C PHE A 161 -20.15 20.67 -11.48
N ASN A 162 -20.91 20.55 -12.56
CA ASN A 162 -21.05 19.28 -13.25
C ASN A 162 -19.90 19.15 -14.26
N TYR A 163 -18.88 18.36 -13.89
CA TYR A 163 -17.65 18.20 -14.67
C TYR A 163 -17.89 17.17 -15.78
N GLU A 164 -18.06 17.64 -17.01
CA GLU A 164 -18.05 16.76 -18.19
C GLU A 164 -16.62 16.60 -18.75
N THR A 165 -15.76 17.59 -18.51
CA THR A 165 -14.38 17.62 -19.03
C THR A 165 -13.35 17.91 -17.94
N LEU A 166 -12.11 17.45 -18.14
CA LEU A 166 -10.99 17.69 -17.20
C LEU A 166 -10.61 19.17 -17.09
N GLU A 167 -10.93 19.99 -18.10
CA GLU A 167 -10.64 21.43 -18.10
C GLU A 167 -11.41 22.17 -16.99
N ASP A 168 -12.59 21.66 -16.64
CA ASP A 168 -13.47 22.29 -15.68
C ASP A 168 -13.02 22.06 -14.23
N VAL A 169 -12.02 21.21 -13.97
CA VAL A 169 -11.64 20.75 -12.62
C VAL A 169 -10.98 21.85 -11.77
N PHE A 170 -11.47 22.05 -10.54
CA PHE A 170 -10.81 22.91 -9.55
C PHE A 170 -9.75 22.13 -8.80
N CYS A 171 -8.59 22.75 -8.58
CA CYS A 171 -7.52 22.16 -7.80
C CYS A 171 -7.31 22.97 -6.51
N TYR A 172 -6.96 22.29 -5.43
CA TYR A 172 -6.71 22.91 -4.13
C TYR A 172 -5.44 22.36 -3.50
N SER A 173 -4.90 23.10 -2.53
CA SER A 173 -3.78 22.66 -1.69
C SER A 173 -4.09 22.95 -0.24
N VAL A 174 -3.71 22.04 0.65
CA VAL A 174 -3.82 22.21 2.11
C VAL A 174 -2.45 22.56 2.66
N THR A 175 -2.36 23.69 3.35
CA THR A 175 -1.11 24.17 3.96
C THR A 175 -1.35 24.56 5.41
N PRO A 176 -0.51 24.11 6.36
CA PRO A 176 -0.62 24.57 7.73
C PRO A 176 -0.16 26.02 7.84
N ASN A 177 -0.85 26.81 8.67
CA ASN A 177 -0.42 28.18 8.97
C ASN A 177 0.88 28.18 9.81
N ASP A 178 1.03 27.21 10.72
CA ASP A 178 2.25 27.00 11.52
C ASP A 178 3.14 25.92 10.91
N THR A 179 4.02 26.33 10.00
CA THR A 179 4.95 25.43 9.30
C THR A 179 6.12 24.94 10.17
N TYR A 180 6.32 25.51 11.36
CA TYR A 180 7.41 25.12 12.26
C TYR A 180 6.99 23.98 13.18
N ASN A 181 5.77 24.04 13.71
CA ASN A 181 5.26 23.06 14.68
C ASN A 181 4.38 22.00 14.02
N VAL A 182 3.85 22.26 12.82
CA VAL A 182 2.98 21.33 12.09
C VAL A 182 3.60 20.94 10.76
N LYS A 183 3.59 19.65 10.50
CA LYS A 183 3.91 19.10 9.19
C LYS A 183 2.81 18.12 8.78
N LEU A 184 2.17 18.41 7.66
CA LEU A 184 1.17 17.54 7.07
C LEU A 184 1.87 16.45 6.26
N TYR A 185 1.44 15.21 6.46
CA TYR A 185 1.90 14.05 5.71
C TYR A 185 0.72 13.46 4.93
N GLY A 186 1.00 13.00 3.72
CA GLY A 186 0.00 12.44 2.81
C GLY A 186 -0.36 13.38 1.67
N GLU A 187 -1.60 13.25 1.22
CA GLU A 187 -2.15 13.87 0.04
C GLU A 187 -2.63 15.30 0.39
N ILE A 188 -1.79 16.30 0.11
CA ILE A 188 -2.07 17.73 0.42
C ILE A 188 -2.54 18.53 -0.80
N TYR A 189 -2.61 17.92 -1.99
CA TYR A 189 -3.05 18.54 -3.24
C TYR A 189 -4.22 17.77 -3.83
N GLY A 190 -5.34 18.45 -4.03
CA GLY A 190 -6.58 17.81 -4.45
C GLY A 190 -7.32 18.48 -5.59
N PHE A 191 -8.46 17.90 -5.95
CA PHE A 191 -9.39 18.45 -6.93
C PHE A 191 -10.86 18.31 -6.53
N CYS A 192 -11.73 19.17 -7.04
CA CYS A 192 -13.16 19.12 -6.76
C CYS A 192 -13.93 18.36 -7.82
N LYS A 193 -14.89 17.53 -7.39
CA LYS A 193 -15.86 16.78 -8.18
C LYS A 193 -17.26 16.95 -7.59
N ASN A 194 -18.22 17.37 -8.42
CA ASN A 194 -19.63 17.58 -8.08
C ASN A 194 -19.82 18.34 -6.75
N SER A 195 -19.16 19.50 -6.64
CA SER A 195 -19.20 20.38 -5.45
C SER A 195 -18.56 19.81 -4.17
N SER A 196 -17.87 18.66 -4.26
CA SER A 196 -17.10 18.04 -3.17
C SER A 196 -15.62 17.89 -3.57
N CYS A 197 -14.68 18.14 -2.66
CA CYS A 197 -13.26 18.21 -2.99
C CYS A 197 -12.48 16.98 -2.50
N SER A 198 -12.04 16.09 -3.41
CA SER A 198 -11.27 14.88 -3.11
C SER A 198 -9.83 14.97 -3.66
N VAL A 199 -8.89 14.20 -3.12
CA VAL A 199 -7.46 14.51 -3.31
C VAL A 199 -6.85 13.78 -4.54
N SER A 200 -6.31 14.51 -5.55
CA SER A 200 -5.37 14.07 -6.61
C SER A 200 -4.81 15.25 -7.47
N ASN A 201 -3.75 15.01 -8.24
CA ASN A 201 -2.98 16.02 -9.01
C ASN A 201 -3.49 16.25 -10.46
N ILE A 202 -4.12 17.39 -10.77
CA ILE A 202 -4.51 17.82 -12.15
C ILE A 202 -4.35 19.36 -12.28
N LYS A 203 -4.42 19.95 -13.49
CA LYS A 203 -4.42 21.41 -13.76
C LYS A 203 -5.78 21.85 -14.36
N GLY A 204 -6.35 22.96 -13.89
CA GLY A 204 -7.68 23.47 -14.31
C GLY A 204 -7.68 24.81 -15.05
N GLN A 205 -8.84 25.20 -15.61
CA GLN A 205 -9.05 26.39 -16.47
C GLN A 205 -9.31 27.71 -15.71
N PHE A 206 -9.65 27.67 -14.42
CA PHE A 206 -10.06 28.87 -13.68
C PHE A 206 -8.87 29.76 -13.29
N SER A 207 -9.10 31.07 -13.34
CA SER A 207 -8.12 32.06 -12.86
C SER A 207 -8.11 32.13 -11.34
N TYR A 208 -6.93 32.38 -10.77
CA TYR A 208 -6.78 32.67 -9.34
C TYR A 208 -7.70 33.82 -8.91
N PHE A 209 -8.36 33.66 -7.77
CA PHE A 209 -9.27 34.65 -7.20
C PHE A 209 -8.86 35.02 -5.78
N LYS A 210 -9.11 36.27 -5.37
CA LYS A 210 -8.50 36.87 -4.17
C LYS A 210 -8.85 36.15 -2.86
N ASN A 211 -10.07 35.64 -2.73
CA ASN A 211 -10.53 34.93 -1.53
C ASN A 211 -10.58 33.41 -1.75
N SER A 212 -9.54 32.86 -2.39
CA SER A 212 -9.43 31.42 -2.67
C SER A 212 -8.93 30.57 -1.50
N THR A 213 -8.79 31.16 -0.32
CA THR A 213 -8.30 30.49 0.89
C THR A 213 -9.41 30.47 1.93
N SER A 214 -9.65 29.30 2.51
CA SER A 214 -10.48 29.13 3.70
C SER A 214 -9.66 28.43 4.77
N ASN A 215 -9.95 28.75 6.02
CA ASN A 215 -9.21 28.28 7.18
C ASN A 215 -10.12 27.40 8.02
N VAL A 216 -9.58 26.28 8.49
CA VAL A 216 -10.21 25.41 9.48
C VAL A 216 -9.25 25.30 10.65
N GLU A 217 -9.75 25.46 11.87
CA GLU A 217 -8.94 25.36 13.07
C GLU A 217 -8.51 23.90 13.28
N LEU A 218 -7.21 23.69 13.48
CA LEU A 218 -6.64 22.39 13.79
C LEU A 218 -6.03 22.45 15.18
N GLU A 219 -6.65 21.76 16.12
CA GLU A 219 -6.13 21.58 17.47
C GLU A 219 -5.39 20.24 17.56
N ILE A 220 -4.09 20.30 17.84
CA ILE A 220 -3.26 19.12 18.08
C ILE A 220 -3.16 18.91 19.59
N LEU A 221 -3.84 17.88 20.09
CA LEU A 221 -3.87 17.56 21.51
C LEU A 221 -2.51 17.04 22.00
N ASP A 222 -2.13 17.39 23.24
CA ASP A 222 -0.91 16.85 23.87
C ASP A 222 -1.08 15.33 24.08
N CYS A 223 -0.03 14.57 23.76
CA CYS A 223 -0.01 13.14 23.92
C CYS A 223 -0.17 12.72 25.39
N LYS A 224 0.31 13.53 26.34
CA LYS A 224 0.26 13.22 27.77
C LYS A 224 -1.16 13.17 28.33
N ASP A 225 -2.06 13.96 27.74
CA ASP A 225 -3.47 14.04 28.15
C ASP A 225 -4.29 12.87 27.60
N ASN A 226 -3.72 12.10 26.66
CA ASN A 226 -4.37 10.92 26.12
C ASN A 226 -4.37 9.77 27.14
N THR A 227 -5.54 9.38 27.62
CA THR A 227 -5.70 8.21 28.51
C THR A 227 -5.13 6.92 27.91
N GLN A 228 -5.16 6.77 26.58
CA GLN A 228 -4.57 5.63 25.87
C GLN A 228 -3.05 5.68 25.85
N TYR A 229 -2.43 6.87 25.90
CA TYR A 229 -1.00 7.01 26.11
C TYR A 229 -0.61 6.55 27.52
N GLN A 230 -1.42 6.89 28.54
CA GLN A 230 -1.18 6.44 29.91
C GLN A 230 -1.30 4.92 30.07
N ILE A 231 -2.14 4.26 29.27
CA ILE A 231 -2.26 2.79 29.21
C ILE A 231 -1.18 2.15 28.30
N GLY A 232 -0.30 2.95 27.68
CA GLY A 232 0.82 2.46 26.85
C GLY A 232 0.42 2.01 25.44
N LYS A 233 -0.77 2.39 24.97
CA LYS A 233 -1.24 2.10 23.60
C LYS A 233 -0.59 3.04 22.57
N TYR A 234 -0.37 4.29 22.95
CA TYR A 234 0.27 5.31 22.11
C TYR A 234 1.74 5.51 22.50
N LEU A 235 2.56 5.93 21.53
CA LEU A 235 3.96 6.30 21.73
C LEU A 235 4.20 7.72 21.28
N TYR A 236 5.02 8.44 22.06
CA TYR A 236 5.47 9.79 21.72
C TYR A 236 6.95 9.78 21.31
N LYS A 237 7.20 9.64 20.01
CA LYS A 237 8.57 9.57 19.47
C LYS A 237 8.66 10.15 18.04
N TYR A 238 9.90 10.38 17.59
CA TYR A 238 10.18 10.72 16.20
C TYR A 238 9.85 9.52 15.32
N ARG A 239 8.92 9.68 14.36
CA ARG A 239 8.49 8.64 13.42
C ARG A 239 8.74 9.05 11.98
N GLU A 240 8.15 10.18 11.58
CA GLU A 240 8.14 10.66 10.19
C GLU A 240 9.08 11.86 9.97
N SER A 241 9.52 12.50 11.05
CA SER A 241 10.43 13.66 11.06
C SER A 241 11.43 13.52 12.19
N ASN A 242 12.65 14.02 11.97
CA ASN A 242 13.67 14.15 13.02
C ASN A 242 13.46 15.40 13.89
N VAL A 243 12.52 16.28 13.50
CA VAL A 243 12.28 17.57 14.15
C VAL A 243 11.03 17.53 15.03
N ILE A 244 9.98 16.83 14.59
CA ILE A 244 8.67 16.79 15.25
C ILE A 244 8.40 15.38 15.75
N LYS A 245 8.07 15.24 17.04
CA LYS A 245 7.61 13.98 17.64
C LYS A 245 6.12 13.80 17.38
N SER A 246 5.73 12.56 17.13
CA SER A 246 4.34 12.17 16.88
C SER A 246 3.81 11.30 18.01
N CYS A 247 2.53 11.45 18.33
CA CYS A 247 1.76 10.65 19.28
C CYS A 247 0.86 9.65 18.54
N TYR A 248 1.38 8.45 18.30
CA TYR A 248 0.72 7.52 17.39
C TYR A 248 0.52 6.15 18.02
N GLU A 249 -0.49 5.42 17.52
CA GLU A 249 -0.78 4.05 17.93
C GLU A 249 0.29 3.12 17.39
N LYS A 250 0.92 2.33 18.27
CA LYS A 250 1.96 1.37 17.88
C LYS A 250 1.39 0.30 16.95
N ILE A 251 2.01 0.09 15.78
CA ILE A 251 1.57 -0.92 14.81
C ILE A 251 2.68 -1.96 14.64
N CYS A 252 2.36 -3.21 14.92
CA CYS A 252 3.22 -4.35 14.58
C CYS A 252 2.59 -5.09 13.39
N ASP A 253 3.22 -5.02 12.23
CA ASP A 253 2.83 -5.76 11.03
C ASP A 253 4.03 -6.57 10.49
N PRO A 254 4.03 -7.91 10.65
CA PRO A 254 2.94 -8.72 11.20
C PRO A 254 2.77 -8.56 12.72
N SER A 255 1.56 -8.87 13.21
CA SER A 255 1.26 -8.88 14.65
C SER A 255 2.23 -9.77 15.43
N CYS A 256 2.62 -9.34 16.64
CA CYS A 256 3.45 -10.12 17.54
C CYS A 256 2.83 -11.51 17.81
N LYS A 257 3.59 -12.57 17.58
CA LYS A 257 3.13 -13.96 17.75
C LYS A 257 3.24 -14.41 19.21
N ASN A 258 2.61 -15.53 19.53
CA ASN A 258 2.78 -16.26 20.80
C ASN A 258 2.59 -15.41 22.07
N LYS A 259 1.64 -14.47 22.05
CA LYS A 259 1.34 -13.52 23.14
C LYS A 259 2.44 -12.49 23.42
N GLY A 260 3.29 -12.19 22.44
CA GLY A 260 4.20 -11.04 22.52
C GLY A 260 3.41 -9.72 22.55
N GLU A 261 3.90 -8.74 23.31
CA GLU A 261 3.30 -7.40 23.38
C GLU A 261 4.01 -6.45 22.41
N CYS A 262 3.29 -5.73 21.57
CA CYS A 262 3.88 -4.70 20.71
C CYS A 262 4.35 -3.53 21.58
N LEU A 263 5.65 -3.22 21.61
CA LEU A 263 6.21 -2.06 22.33
C LEU A 263 6.37 -0.83 21.43
N GLY A 264 6.36 -1.02 20.12
CA GLY A 264 6.49 0.03 19.12
C GLY A 264 6.46 -0.57 17.72
N ASP A 265 6.65 0.28 16.70
CA ASP A 265 6.57 -0.16 15.31
C ASP A 265 7.48 -1.35 15.03
N ASN A 266 6.87 -2.49 14.75
CA ASN A 266 7.53 -3.78 14.49
C ASN A 266 8.54 -4.19 15.59
N GLN A 267 8.28 -3.81 16.84
CA GLN A 267 9.08 -4.19 18.01
C GLN A 267 8.20 -4.92 19.02
N CYS A 268 8.40 -6.23 19.16
CA CYS A 268 7.67 -7.06 20.10
C CYS A 268 8.47 -7.35 21.38
N ASN A 269 7.81 -7.25 22.53
CA ASN A 269 8.29 -7.76 23.81
C ASN A 269 7.90 -9.21 23.96
N CYS A 270 8.89 -10.09 23.92
CA CYS A 270 8.70 -11.52 24.12
C CYS A 270 8.93 -11.95 25.59
N LYS A 271 9.15 -11.01 26.52
CA LYS A 271 9.33 -11.33 27.95
C LYS A 271 8.10 -12.05 28.50
N GLY A 272 8.34 -13.15 29.23
CA GLY A 272 7.28 -14.02 29.74
C GLY A 272 6.78 -15.07 28.74
N THR A 273 7.22 -15.01 27.49
CA THR A 273 6.94 -16.06 26.49
C THR A 273 8.11 -17.05 26.42
N LYS A 274 7.86 -18.25 25.85
CA LYS A 274 8.93 -19.21 25.50
C LYS A 274 9.58 -18.88 24.15
N TYR A 275 9.36 -17.70 23.60
CA TYR A 275 9.78 -17.32 22.26
C TYR A 275 10.71 -16.10 22.29
N ILE A 276 11.53 -15.97 21.25
CA ILE A 276 12.45 -14.88 20.93
C ILE A 276 12.25 -14.47 19.46
N GLY A 277 12.99 -13.47 18.99
CA GLY A 277 12.85 -12.90 17.65
C GLY A 277 12.15 -11.55 17.67
N SER A 278 12.14 -10.84 16.53
CA SER A 278 11.54 -9.51 16.42
C SER A 278 10.02 -9.53 16.59
N TYR A 279 9.38 -10.67 16.31
CA TYR A 279 7.93 -10.90 16.38
C TYR A 279 7.54 -12.03 17.34
N CYS A 280 8.46 -12.47 18.21
CA CYS A 280 8.26 -13.61 19.13
C CYS A 280 7.90 -14.93 18.41
N GLU A 281 8.51 -15.16 17.25
CA GLU A 281 8.24 -16.28 16.36
C GLU A 281 9.18 -17.47 16.56
N ILE A 282 10.36 -17.25 17.14
CA ILE A 282 11.40 -18.28 17.29
C ILE A 282 11.26 -18.89 18.68
N LEU A 283 11.07 -20.21 18.79
CA LEU A 283 11.05 -20.86 20.09
C LEU A 283 12.42 -20.69 20.77
N LYS A 284 12.44 -20.19 22.01
CA LYS A 284 13.65 -20.08 22.82
C LYS A 284 14.20 -21.49 22.99
N VAL A 285 15.35 -21.75 22.38
CA VAL A 285 16.04 -23.03 22.52
C VAL A 285 16.29 -23.25 24.01
N HIS A 286 15.87 -24.39 24.53
CA HIS A 286 16.05 -24.69 25.94
C HIS A 286 17.55 -24.77 26.23
N ASP A 287 17.98 -24.11 27.31
CA ASP A 287 19.37 -24.16 27.72
C ASP A 287 19.75 -25.62 27.98
N ARG A 288 20.88 -26.05 27.40
CA ARG A 288 21.38 -27.42 27.56
C ARG A 288 21.57 -27.71 29.05
N ASN A 289 21.08 -28.86 29.50
CA ASN A 289 21.33 -29.31 30.86
C ASN A 289 22.74 -29.89 30.95
N ILE A 290 23.68 -29.05 31.40
CA ILE A 290 25.11 -29.37 31.52
C ILE A 290 25.33 -30.67 32.33
N VAL A 291 24.48 -30.95 33.32
CA VAL A 291 24.59 -32.17 34.15
C VAL A 291 24.33 -33.42 33.31
N PHE A 292 23.31 -33.40 32.47
CA PHE A 292 22.95 -34.54 31.62
C PHE A 292 24.02 -34.79 30.54
N ASP A 293 24.53 -33.72 29.93
CA ASP A 293 25.62 -33.80 28.95
C ASP A 293 26.90 -34.39 29.58
N ASN A 294 27.23 -33.99 30.81
CA ASN A 294 28.36 -34.54 31.55
C ASN A 294 28.18 -36.03 31.89
N ILE A 295 26.96 -36.45 32.29
CA ILE A 295 26.66 -37.87 32.57
C ILE A 295 26.85 -38.71 31.31
N ILE A 296 26.29 -38.28 30.17
CA ILE A 296 26.45 -39.00 28.90
C ILE A 296 27.93 -39.07 28.52
N TRP A 297 28.67 -37.97 28.68
CA TRP A 297 30.10 -37.92 28.36
C TRP A 297 30.89 -38.96 29.16
N VAL A 298 30.71 -39.03 30.48
CA VAL A 298 31.40 -40.01 31.34
C VAL A 298 31.05 -41.46 30.95
N ILE A 299 29.78 -41.75 30.73
CA ILE A 299 29.32 -43.11 30.36
C ILE A 299 29.92 -43.51 29.01
N THR A 300 29.84 -42.65 28.00
CA THR A 300 30.32 -42.95 26.65
C THR A 300 31.83 -43.08 26.58
N SER A 301 32.59 -42.23 27.28
CA SER A 301 34.04 -42.38 27.40
C SER A 301 34.45 -43.70 28.07
N SER A 302 33.73 -44.11 29.11
CA SER A 302 33.98 -45.40 29.80
C SER A 302 33.74 -46.59 28.87
N LEU A 303 32.69 -46.55 28.05
CA LEU A 303 32.37 -47.59 27.07
C LEU A 303 33.39 -47.68 25.93
N ILE A 304 33.93 -46.54 25.46
CA ILE A 304 35.02 -46.53 24.46
C ILE A 304 36.27 -47.18 25.03
N PHE A 305 36.63 -46.84 26.28
CA PHE A 305 37.78 -47.43 26.96
C PHE A 305 37.63 -48.95 27.12
N LEU A 306 36.46 -49.41 27.58
CA LEU A 306 36.16 -50.83 27.72
C LEU A 306 36.22 -51.55 26.37
N SER A 307 35.66 -50.96 25.31
CA SER A 307 35.69 -51.53 23.95
C SER A 307 37.12 -51.67 23.43
N SER A 308 37.99 -50.70 23.72
CA SER A 308 39.41 -50.74 23.36
C SER A 308 40.15 -51.88 24.08
N ILE A 309 39.86 -52.11 25.37
CA ILE A 309 40.39 -53.26 26.12
C ILE A 309 39.91 -54.57 25.50
N LEU A 310 38.64 -54.68 25.12
CA LEU A 310 38.10 -55.88 24.48
C LEU A 310 38.76 -56.16 23.13
N ILE A 311 39.04 -55.13 22.31
CA ILE A 311 39.79 -55.29 21.05
C ILE A 311 41.17 -55.88 21.33
N PHE A 312 41.89 -55.34 22.32
CA PHE A 312 43.21 -55.85 22.71
C PHE A 312 43.13 -57.29 23.22
N GLY A 313 42.10 -57.62 24.02
CA GLY A 313 41.84 -58.97 24.51
C GLY A 313 41.58 -59.96 23.38
N VAL A 314 40.69 -59.64 22.44
CA VAL A 314 40.39 -60.48 21.26
C VAL A 314 41.66 -60.70 20.43
N TYR A 315 42.48 -59.65 20.25
CA TYR A 315 43.74 -59.76 19.52
C TYR A 315 44.76 -60.68 20.22
N TYR A 316 44.96 -60.51 21.54
CA TYR A 316 45.91 -61.30 22.32
C TYR A 316 45.50 -62.77 22.41
N TYR A 317 44.22 -63.04 22.66
CA TYR A 317 43.68 -64.39 22.81
C TYR A 317 43.21 -65.05 21.51
N ARG A 318 43.62 -64.54 20.33
CA ARG A 318 43.23 -65.06 19.02
C ARG A 318 43.50 -66.56 18.77
N LYS A 319 44.41 -67.16 19.55
CA LYS A 319 44.74 -68.60 19.47
C LYS A 319 43.77 -69.49 20.24
N ASN A 320 42.94 -68.94 21.12
CA ASN A 320 41.96 -69.70 21.89
C ASN A 320 40.85 -70.20 20.95
N VAL A 321 40.49 -71.49 21.05
CA VAL A 321 39.52 -72.15 20.17
C VAL A 321 38.16 -71.45 20.18
N ASN A 322 37.73 -70.94 21.34
CA ASN A 322 36.44 -70.26 21.48
C ASN A 322 36.39 -68.94 20.70
N ILE A 323 37.49 -68.17 20.72
CA ILE A 323 37.57 -66.87 20.02
C ILE A 323 37.83 -67.10 18.53
N LYS A 324 38.62 -68.11 18.18
CA LYS A 324 38.88 -68.49 16.79
C LYS A 324 37.59 -68.91 16.07
N GLY A 325 36.68 -69.60 16.76
CA GLY A 325 35.37 -70.01 16.22
C GLY A 325 34.44 -68.84 15.86
N GLY A 326 34.57 -67.69 16.52
CA GLY A 326 33.73 -66.51 16.29
C GLY A 326 34.20 -65.59 15.15
N GLY A 327 35.31 -65.90 14.48
CA GLY A 327 35.92 -65.02 13.48
C GLY A 327 36.56 -63.80 14.13
N VAL A 328 37.85 -63.90 14.47
CA VAL A 328 38.61 -62.84 15.17
C VAL A 328 38.49 -61.48 14.46
N GLU A 329 38.59 -61.46 13.14
CA GLU A 329 38.51 -60.24 12.32
C GLU A 329 37.13 -59.59 12.43
N PHE A 330 36.07 -60.39 12.39
CA PHE A 330 34.69 -59.93 12.51
C PHE A 330 34.39 -59.32 13.89
N LEU A 331 34.86 -59.97 14.96
CA LEU A 331 34.74 -59.44 16.32
C LEU A 331 35.43 -58.08 16.49
N ILE A 332 36.61 -57.90 15.88
CA ILE A 332 37.33 -56.62 15.91
C ILE A 332 36.56 -55.54 15.12
N ILE A 333 36.04 -55.86 13.94
CA ILE A 333 35.23 -54.93 13.12
C ILE A 333 33.99 -54.46 13.89
N ILE A 334 33.29 -55.36 14.59
CA ILE A 334 32.13 -55.01 15.43
C ILE A 334 32.54 -54.03 16.53
N LEU A 335 33.64 -54.31 17.24
CA LEU A 335 34.11 -53.44 18.32
C LEU A 335 34.53 -52.06 17.81
N ILE A 336 35.19 -51.98 16.64
CA ILE A 336 35.50 -50.71 15.98
C ILE A 336 34.22 -49.94 15.64
N GLY A 337 33.21 -50.61 15.08
CA GLY A 337 31.90 -50.00 14.81
C GLY A 337 31.23 -49.44 16.07
N THR A 338 31.33 -50.15 17.21
CA THR A 338 30.79 -49.65 18.48
C THR A 338 31.53 -48.40 18.98
N ILE A 339 32.85 -48.32 18.80
CA ILE A 339 33.63 -47.12 19.16
C ILE A 339 33.19 -45.91 18.34
N PHE A 340 32.99 -46.06 17.02
CA PHE A 340 32.47 -44.98 16.17
C PHE A 340 31.07 -44.53 16.59
N ASN A 341 30.19 -45.45 17.00
CA ASN A 341 28.87 -45.11 17.52
C ASN A 341 28.96 -44.29 18.82
N TYR A 342 29.82 -44.69 19.76
CA TYR A 342 30.03 -43.90 20.98
C TYR A 342 30.67 -42.53 20.69
N GLY A 343 31.57 -42.45 19.71
CA GLY A 343 32.10 -41.20 19.20
C GLY A 343 31.02 -40.28 18.64
N TYR A 344 30.05 -40.83 17.90
CA TYR A 344 28.88 -40.09 17.43
C TYR A 344 28.03 -39.52 18.59
N VAL A 345 27.78 -40.32 19.63
CA VAL A 345 27.03 -39.85 20.83
C VAL A 345 27.79 -38.74 21.57
N LEU A 346 29.13 -38.81 21.66
CA LEU A 346 29.96 -37.73 22.23
C LEU A 346 29.89 -36.43 21.41
N LEU A 347 29.85 -36.52 20.08
CA LEU A 347 29.69 -35.34 19.23
C LEU A 347 28.31 -34.71 19.38
N LEU A 348 27.27 -35.50 19.67
CA LEU A 348 25.92 -34.99 19.95
C LEU A 348 25.85 -34.17 21.25
N THR A 349 26.67 -34.47 22.25
CA THR A 349 26.73 -33.71 23.52
C THR A 349 27.67 -32.51 23.45
N SER A 350 28.67 -32.53 22.56
CA SER A 350 29.58 -31.40 22.35
C SER A 350 28.86 -30.16 21.77
N GLU A 351 29.47 -28.98 21.94
CA GLU A 351 28.97 -27.76 21.31
C GLU A 351 28.98 -27.88 19.78
N ARG A 352 27.91 -27.38 19.15
CA ARG A 352 27.75 -27.47 17.69
C ARG A 352 28.66 -26.47 17.01
N SER A 353 29.83 -26.95 16.59
CA SER A 353 30.68 -26.27 15.61
C SER A 353 30.45 -26.85 14.21
N LYS A 354 30.84 -26.11 13.16
CA LYS A 354 30.78 -26.62 11.76
C LYS A 354 31.54 -27.94 11.62
N ILE A 355 32.70 -28.06 12.27
CA ILE A 355 33.53 -29.27 12.27
C ILE A 355 32.81 -30.41 12.99
N SER A 356 32.19 -30.15 14.14
CA SER A 356 31.41 -31.14 14.88
C SER A 356 30.26 -31.71 14.04
N CYS A 357 29.53 -30.86 13.29
CA CYS A 357 28.48 -31.33 12.38
C CYS A 357 28.99 -32.23 11.26
N ILE A 358 30.15 -31.92 10.66
CA ILE A 358 30.76 -32.75 9.62
C ILE A 358 31.18 -34.10 10.20
N LEU A 359 31.86 -34.11 11.34
CA LEU A 359 32.29 -35.34 12.02
C LEU A 359 31.10 -36.19 12.46
N MET A 360 30.02 -35.56 12.93
CA MET A 360 28.78 -36.23 13.32
C MET A 360 28.16 -36.95 12.12
N PHE A 361 28.13 -36.30 10.95
CA PHE A 361 27.67 -36.94 9.71
C PHE A 361 28.60 -38.10 9.31
N SER A 362 29.92 -37.88 9.31
CA SER A 362 30.90 -38.93 8.96
C SER A 362 30.79 -40.17 9.85
N PHE A 363 30.71 -40.01 11.18
CA PHE A 363 30.58 -41.15 12.09
C PHE A 363 29.25 -41.88 11.95
N TYR A 364 28.16 -41.17 11.63
CA TYR A 364 26.87 -41.80 11.36
C TYR A 364 26.93 -42.74 10.14
N TYR A 365 27.53 -42.31 9.02
CA TYR A 365 27.66 -43.15 7.83
C TYR A 365 28.63 -44.31 8.02
N ILE A 366 29.80 -44.08 8.63
CA ILE A 366 30.76 -45.15 8.93
C ILE A 366 30.12 -46.23 9.82
N TYR A 367 29.35 -45.82 10.84
CA TYR A 367 28.60 -46.74 11.67
C TYR A 367 27.56 -47.53 10.87
N LEU A 368 26.78 -46.86 10.01
CA LEU A 368 25.75 -47.50 9.19
C LEU A 368 26.34 -48.53 8.21
N ASP A 369 27.46 -48.19 7.56
CA ASP A 369 28.14 -49.07 6.61
C ASP A 369 28.72 -50.31 7.30
N LEU A 370 29.34 -50.13 8.47
CA LEU A 370 29.82 -51.24 9.30
C LEU A 370 28.67 -52.13 9.82
N TYR A 371 27.52 -51.53 10.12
CA TYR A 371 26.33 -52.27 10.53
C TYR A 371 25.71 -53.07 9.37
N LEU A 372 25.69 -52.52 8.16
CA LEU A 372 25.21 -53.21 6.96
C LEU A 372 26.11 -54.39 6.56
N LEU A 373 27.44 -54.22 6.65
CA LEU A 373 28.40 -55.31 6.43
C LEU A 373 28.13 -56.51 7.34
N LYS A 374 27.82 -56.24 8.62
CA LYS A 374 27.42 -57.28 9.59
C LYS A 374 26.19 -58.06 9.13
N HIS A 375 25.16 -57.36 8.64
CA HIS A 375 23.92 -57.99 8.17
C HIS A 375 24.15 -58.86 6.92
N ILE A 376 25.00 -58.42 5.99
CA ILE A 376 25.31 -59.16 4.77
C ILE A 376 26.04 -60.48 5.09
N GLU A 377 27.00 -60.47 6.02
CA GLU A 377 27.69 -61.70 6.43
C GLU A 377 26.78 -62.66 7.22
N TYR A 378 25.92 -62.12 8.08
CA TYR A 378 24.92 -62.93 8.78
C TYR A 378 23.96 -63.65 7.83
N ILE A 379 23.51 -62.96 6.76
CA ILE A 379 22.68 -63.56 5.71
C ILE A 379 23.45 -64.66 4.97
N LYS A 380 24.74 -64.46 4.66
CA LYS A 380 25.58 -65.51 4.02
C LYS A 380 25.70 -66.77 4.89
N CYS A 381 25.94 -66.63 6.20
CA CYS A 381 26.04 -67.78 7.11
C CYS A 381 24.72 -68.58 7.20
N ASN A 382 23.58 -67.90 7.29
CA ASN A 382 22.27 -68.57 7.28
C ASN A 382 21.98 -69.25 5.94
N PHE A 383 22.34 -68.64 4.82
CA PHE A 383 22.15 -69.23 3.48
C PHE A 383 22.98 -70.52 3.29
N TYR A 384 24.24 -70.55 3.74
CA TYR A 384 25.06 -71.77 3.69
C TYR A 384 24.50 -72.90 4.57
N THR A 385 23.93 -72.58 5.73
CA THR A 385 23.34 -73.57 6.64
C THR A 385 22.05 -74.18 6.05
N ILE A 386 21.22 -73.35 5.41
CA ILE A 386 20.00 -73.78 4.71
C ILE A 386 20.35 -74.63 3.48
N THR A 387 21.36 -74.24 2.70
CA THR A 387 21.78 -74.99 1.50
C THR A 387 22.33 -76.38 1.84
N THR A 388 23.01 -76.53 2.99
CA THR A 388 23.58 -77.81 3.44
C THR A 388 22.52 -78.76 4.03
N THR A 389 21.39 -78.22 4.51
CA THR A 389 20.28 -79.06 5.05
C THR A 389 19.32 -79.50 3.94
N THR A 390 19.36 -78.88 2.76
CA THR A 390 18.41 -79.14 1.65
C THR A 390 18.95 -80.10 0.58
N THR A 391 19.96 -80.93 0.88
CA THR A 391 20.54 -81.92 -0.08
C THR A 391 20.23 -83.38 0.27
N THR A 392 19.16 -83.66 1.04
CA THR A 392 18.70 -85.04 1.26
C THR A 392 17.18 -85.15 1.46
N THR A 393 16.39 -84.72 0.48
CA THR A 393 15.03 -85.27 0.31
C THR A 393 14.65 -85.33 -1.17
N THR A 394 14.72 -86.55 -1.69
CA THR A 394 14.35 -86.97 -3.04
C THR A 394 12.82 -87.07 -3.18
N THR A 395 12.29 -86.73 -4.37
CA THR A 395 10.98 -87.16 -4.94
C THR A 395 9.72 -86.61 -4.22
N THR A 396 8.67 -86.12 -4.88
CA THR A 396 7.99 -86.60 -6.09
C THR A 396 7.14 -85.47 -6.69
N THR A 397 7.04 -85.48 -8.01
CA THR A 397 6.19 -84.67 -8.89
C THR A 397 4.70 -84.78 -8.57
N THR A 398 4.02 -83.63 -8.48
CA THR A 398 2.59 -83.52 -8.85
C THR A 398 2.31 -82.13 -9.42
N THR A 399 1.91 -82.12 -10.68
CA THR A 399 1.34 -81.00 -11.43
C THR A 399 0.06 -80.51 -10.77
N THR A 400 -0.07 -79.21 -10.52
CA THR A 400 -1.40 -78.57 -10.47
C THR A 400 -1.35 -77.18 -11.07
N ASN A 401 -2.09 -77.09 -12.14
CA ASN A 401 -2.48 -75.92 -12.90
C ASN A 401 -3.33 -75.01 -11.99
N ASN A 402 -2.94 -73.75 -11.77
CA ASN A 402 -3.96 -72.76 -11.48
C ASN A 402 -3.59 -71.34 -11.93
N ASN A 403 -4.57 -70.77 -12.61
CA ASN A 403 -4.57 -69.60 -13.44
C ASN A 403 -5.04 -68.42 -12.58
N ASN A 404 -4.22 -67.41 -12.33
CA ASN A 404 -4.73 -66.07 -12.03
C ASN A 404 -3.66 -64.99 -12.22
N ASN A 405 -3.70 -64.34 -13.38
CA ASN A 405 -2.93 -63.14 -13.66
C ASN A 405 -3.82 -62.18 -14.45
N ASN A 406 -4.44 -61.20 -13.78
CA ASN A 406 -4.60 -59.85 -14.31
C ASN A 406 -5.21 -58.94 -13.24
N ASN A 407 -4.42 -58.02 -12.68
CA ASN A 407 -4.74 -56.60 -12.83
C ASN A 407 -3.50 -55.76 -12.48
N ASN A 408 -2.82 -55.29 -13.53
CA ASN A 408 -1.75 -54.32 -13.44
C ASN A 408 -2.28 -52.96 -13.92
N ASN A 409 -1.83 -51.90 -13.26
CA ASN A 409 -1.69 -50.52 -13.73
C ASN A 409 -2.97 -49.82 -14.29
N ASN A 410 -3.25 -48.54 -14.04
CA ASN A 410 -2.33 -47.42 -14.16
C ASN A 410 -3.06 -46.14 -13.74
N ASN A 411 -2.39 -45.33 -12.95
CA ASN A 411 -2.18 -43.89 -13.10
C ASN A 411 -3.00 -43.17 -14.21
N ASN A 412 -3.81 -42.16 -13.85
CA ASN A 412 -3.66 -40.85 -14.49
C ASN A 412 -4.22 -39.67 -13.67
N ASN A 413 -3.27 -38.82 -13.31
CA ASN A 413 -3.26 -37.40 -13.01
C ASN A 413 -4.28 -36.54 -13.79
N ASN A 414 -5.02 -35.65 -13.10
CA ASN A 414 -5.27 -34.30 -13.63
C ASN A 414 -5.64 -33.32 -12.50
N ASN A 415 -4.65 -32.50 -12.11
CA ASN A 415 -4.81 -31.40 -11.17
C ASN A 415 -4.87 -30.10 -11.99
N ASN A 416 -6.03 -29.46 -12.04
CA ASN A 416 -6.22 -28.19 -12.75
C ASN A 416 -6.39 -27.09 -11.70
N ASN A 417 -5.32 -26.34 -11.41
CA ASN A 417 -5.45 -25.10 -10.63
C ASN A 417 -4.71 -23.97 -11.36
N ASN A 418 -5.53 -23.09 -11.92
CA ASN A 418 -5.16 -21.93 -12.71
C ASN A 418 -4.83 -20.78 -11.75
N ASN A 419 -3.56 -20.42 -11.61
CA ASN A 419 -3.15 -19.27 -10.82
C ASN A 419 -2.40 -18.27 -11.71
N ASN A 420 -3.13 -17.24 -12.13
CA ASN A 420 -2.65 -16.15 -12.97
C ASN A 420 -2.10 -15.06 -12.04
N ASN A 421 -0.77 -14.98 -11.89
CA ASN A 421 -0.12 -13.97 -11.07
C ASN A 421 0.69 -13.05 -11.99
N ASN A 422 0.13 -11.88 -12.30
CA ASN A 422 0.77 -10.85 -13.10
C ASN A 422 1.35 -9.81 -12.13
N ASN A 423 2.65 -9.92 -11.83
CA ASN A 423 3.37 -9.02 -10.95
C ASN A 423 4.26 -8.11 -11.80
N ASN A 424 3.81 -6.87 -12.02
CA ASN A 424 4.56 -5.85 -12.76
C ASN A 424 5.20 -4.91 -11.73
N ASN A 425 6.48 -5.14 -11.45
CA ASN A 425 7.28 -4.35 -10.51
C ASN A 425 8.08 -3.32 -11.29
N ASN A 426 7.64 -2.07 -11.29
CA ASN A 426 8.36 -0.96 -11.91
C ASN A 426 9.04 -0.15 -10.81
N ASN A 427 10.35 -0.37 -10.66
CA ASN A 427 11.20 0.29 -9.68
C ASN A 427 11.87 1.48 -10.38
N ASN A 428 11.41 2.71 -10.09
CA ASN A 428 12.10 3.93 -10.49
C ASN A 428 12.70 4.57 -9.25
N ASN A 429 14.03 4.54 -9.19
CA ASN A 429 14.83 5.37 -8.30
C ASN A 429 14.84 6.81 -8.82
N ASN A 430 14.52 7.75 -7.94
CA ASN A 430 15.08 9.11 -7.91
C ASN A 430 15.21 9.54 -6.46
#